data_AF-A0AAU9AP15-F1
#
_entry.id   AF-A0AAU9AP15-F1
#
_cell.length_a   1.000
_cell.length_b   1.000
_cell.length_c   1.000
_cell.angle_alpha   90.00
_cell.angle_beta   90.00
_cell.angle_gamma   90.00
#
_symmetry.space_group_name_H-M   'P 1'
#
loop_
_entity.id
_entity.type
_entity.pdbx_description
1 polymer ?
#
loop_
_entity_poly.entity_id
_entity_poly.type
_entity_poly.pdbx_seq_one_letter_code
_entity_poly.pdbx_strand_id
1 'polypeptide(L)'
;MSAVAATARVAADWPQGTAWWLMALAAALFALAAVAGWLWGARCASRAHLAARADRNGRALLELADEIEQHLWQQRAGGAAVWVQAHWPRLCRQVALDHLECINRLMIEDSMRR
;
A
#
# COMPACT_ATOMS: atom_id res chain seq x y z
N MET A 1 -61.98 6.99 10.22
CA MET A 1 -61.36 5.67 10.49
C MET A 1 -61.07 4.92 9.19
N SER A 2 -60.48 5.58 8.18
CA SER A 2 -60.31 5.02 6.82
C SER A 2 -58.85 4.99 6.34
N ALA A 3 -57.95 5.76 6.94
CA ALA A 3 -56.53 5.79 6.57
C ALA A 3 -55.73 4.57 7.07
N VAL A 4 -56.08 4.03 8.25
CA VAL A 4 -55.40 2.87 8.85
C VAL A 4 -55.70 1.56 8.10
N ALA A 5 -56.89 1.45 7.50
CA ALA A 5 -57.24 0.28 6.70
C ALA A 5 -56.53 0.26 5.33
N ALA A 6 -56.16 1.43 4.80
CA ALA A 6 -55.44 1.55 3.54
C ALA A 6 -53.96 1.19 3.69
N THR A 7 -53.30 1.60 4.79
CA THR A 7 -51.92 1.21 5.08
C THR A 7 -51.77 -0.26 5.42
N ALA A 8 -52.77 -0.86 6.08
CA ALA A 8 -52.78 -2.29 6.38
C ALA A 8 -52.89 -3.17 5.12
N ARG A 9 -53.58 -2.71 4.07
CA ARG A 9 -53.69 -3.46 2.80
C ARG A 9 -52.42 -3.41 1.95
N VAL A 10 -51.68 -2.30 1.99
CA VAL A 10 -50.38 -2.20 1.30
C VAL A 10 -49.32 -3.12 1.93
N ALA A 11 -49.43 -3.40 3.23
CA ALA A 11 -48.57 -4.39 3.90
C ALA A 11 -49.01 -5.84 3.67
N ALA A 12 -50.28 -6.09 3.32
CA ALA A 12 -50.84 -7.43 3.15
C ALA A 12 -50.54 -8.07 1.78
N ASP A 13 -50.30 -7.25 0.75
CA ASP A 13 -50.05 -7.71 -0.62
C ASP A 13 -48.56 -7.69 -1.00
N TRP A 14 -47.64 -7.85 -0.04
CA TRP A 14 -46.25 -8.14 -0.41
C TRP A 14 -46.22 -9.56 -0.98
N PRO A 15 -45.91 -9.75 -2.28
CA PRO A 15 -45.83 -11.10 -2.82
C PRO A 15 -44.79 -11.85 -2.00
N GLN A 16 -45.12 -13.00 -1.43
CA GLN A 16 -44.13 -13.83 -0.72
C GLN A 16 -42.96 -14.19 -1.66
N GLY A 17 -43.23 -14.19 -2.98
CA GLY A 17 -42.27 -14.28 -4.06
C GLY A 17 -41.36 -13.06 -4.27
N THR A 18 -41.56 -11.92 -3.60
CA THR A 18 -40.68 -10.76 -3.72
C THR A 18 -39.66 -10.61 -2.59
N ALA A 19 -40.00 -11.11 -1.40
CA ALA A 19 -39.11 -11.05 -0.25
C ALA A 19 -37.83 -11.87 -0.46
N TRP A 20 -37.91 -13.05 -1.10
CA TRP A 20 -36.75 -13.91 -1.29
C TRP A 20 -35.73 -13.35 -2.29
N TRP A 21 -36.16 -12.70 -3.38
CA TRP A 21 -35.20 -12.07 -4.31
C TRP A 21 -34.57 -10.82 -3.70
N LEU A 22 -35.31 -10.06 -2.89
CA LEU A 22 -34.76 -8.93 -2.15
C LEU A 22 -33.71 -9.39 -1.14
N MET A 23 -33.97 -10.48 -0.41
CA MET A 23 -32.98 -11.06 0.50
C MET A 23 -31.78 -11.64 -0.24
N ALA A 24 -32.00 -12.32 -1.37
CA ALA A 24 -30.91 -12.84 -2.20
C ALA A 24 -30.04 -11.69 -2.77
N LEU A 25 -30.65 -10.60 -3.22
CA LEU A 25 -29.96 -9.40 -3.69
C LEU A 25 -29.16 -8.74 -2.56
N ALA A 26 -29.77 -8.57 -1.38
CA ALA A 26 -29.09 -8.02 -0.21
C ALA A 26 -27.89 -8.89 0.21
N ALA A 27 -28.07 -10.21 0.23
CA ALA A 27 -26.99 -11.15 0.52
C ALA A 27 -25.87 -11.10 -0.52
N ALA A 28 -26.20 -10.99 -1.81
CA ALA A 28 -25.23 -10.84 -2.89
C ALA A 28 -24.45 -9.53 -2.78
N LEU A 29 -25.13 -8.41 -2.49
CA LEU A 29 -24.48 -7.11 -2.27
C LEU A 29 -23.56 -7.14 -1.05
N PHE A 30 -23.99 -7.78 0.04
CA PHE A 30 -23.16 -7.93 1.23
C PHE A 30 -21.93 -8.80 0.98
N ALA A 31 -22.09 -9.90 0.23
CA ALA A 31 -20.98 -10.75 -0.19
C ALA A 31 -20.00 -9.97 -1.08
N LEU A 32 -20.50 -9.17 -2.04
CA LEU A 32 -19.66 -8.32 -2.88
C LEU A 32 -18.92 -7.26 -2.06
N ALA A 33 -19.58 -6.62 -1.11
CA ALA A 33 -18.95 -5.64 -0.21
C ALA A 33 -17.88 -6.28 0.68
N ALA A 34 -18.15 -7.47 1.21
CA ALA A 34 -17.19 -8.23 2.02
C ALA A 34 -15.96 -8.65 1.19
N VAL A 35 -16.17 -9.14 -0.05
CA VAL A 35 -15.08 -9.51 -0.96
C VAL A 35 -14.28 -8.26 -1.37
N ALA A 36 -14.94 -7.15 -1.70
CA ALA A 36 -14.29 -5.89 -2.03
C ALA A 36 -13.44 -5.37 -0.85
N GLY A 37 -13.99 -5.41 0.37
CA GLY A 37 -13.28 -5.04 1.60
C GLY A 37 -12.10 -5.95 1.90
N TRP A 38 -12.24 -7.26 1.70
CA TRP A 38 -11.15 -8.23 1.89
C TRP A 38 -10.03 -8.04 0.85
N LEU A 39 -10.37 -7.87 -0.43
CA LEU A 39 -9.40 -7.58 -1.48
C LEU A 39 -8.68 -6.25 -1.24
N TRP A 40 -9.40 -5.25 -0.72
CA TRP A 40 -8.79 -3.98 -0.33
C TRP A 40 -7.82 -4.16 0.84
N GLY A 41 -8.23 -4.84 1.90
CA GLY A 41 -7.39 -5.14 3.05
C GLY A 41 -6.15 -5.94 2.68
N ALA A 42 -6.30 -6.98 1.86
CA ALA A 42 -5.20 -7.79 1.35
C ALA A 42 -4.21 -6.97 0.50
N ARG A 43 -4.72 -6.06 -0.34
CA ARG A 43 -3.87 -5.13 -1.11
C ARG A 43 -3.11 -4.17 -0.20
N CYS A 44 -3.77 -3.59 0.82
CA CYS A 44 -3.12 -2.72 1.78
C CYS A 44 -2.03 -3.44 2.59
N ALA A 45 -2.28 -4.67 3.02
CA ALA A 45 -1.29 -5.49 3.73
C ALA A 45 -0.08 -5.85 2.84
N SER A 46 -0.33 -6.25 1.59
CA SER A 46 0.73 -6.50 0.61
C SER A 46 1.57 -5.24 0.34
N ARG A 47 0.92 -4.07 0.24
CA ARG A 47 1.57 -2.77 0.07
C ARG A 47 2.45 -2.39 1.27
N ALA A 48 1.94 -2.56 2.49
CA ALA A 48 2.72 -2.30 3.71
C ALA A 48 3.98 -3.19 3.77
N HIS A 49 3.86 -4.44 3.34
CA HIS A 49 4.98 -5.36 3.30
C HIS A 49 6.03 -4.97 2.24
N LEU A 50 5.59 -4.52 1.06
CA LEU A 50 6.48 -4.02 0.01
C LEU A 50 7.21 -2.73 0.45
N ALA A 51 6.50 -1.79 1.07
CA ALA A 51 7.09 -0.57 1.62
C ALA A 51 8.13 -0.90 2.72
N ALA A 52 7.82 -1.83 3.63
CA ALA A 52 8.75 -2.28 4.66
C ALA A 52 9.98 -3.02 4.09
N ARG A 53 9.87 -3.66 2.93
CA ARG A 53 11.01 -4.29 2.25
C ARG A 53 11.87 -3.25 1.53
N ALA A 54 11.25 -2.29 0.87
CA ALA A 54 11.94 -1.18 0.23
C ALA A 54 12.75 -0.34 1.23
N ASP A 55 12.16 -0.04 2.39
CA ASP A 55 12.83 0.68 3.47
C ASP A 55 14.05 -0.10 3.99
N ARG A 56 13.93 -1.41 4.22
CA ARG A 56 15.07 -2.26 4.60
C ARG A 56 16.18 -2.29 3.54
N ASN A 57 15.83 -2.38 2.27
CA ASN A 57 16.82 -2.35 1.19
C ASN A 57 17.51 -0.98 1.08
N GLY A 58 16.76 0.11 1.24
CA GLY A 58 17.31 1.47 1.29
C GLY A 58 18.27 1.66 2.46
N ARG A 59 17.92 1.19 3.66
CA ARG A 59 18.80 1.21 4.83
C ARG A 59 20.08 0.39 4.61
N ALA A 60 19.98 -0.79 4.01
CA ALA A 60 21.16 -1.61 3.70
C ALA A 60 22.13 -0.92 2.72
N LEU A 61 21.61 -0.17 1.74
CA LEU A 61 22.45 0.63 0.83
C LEU A 61 23.13 1.82 1.54
N LEU A 62 22.46 2.44 2.51
CA LEU A 62 23.04 3.49 3.34
C LEU A 62 24.13 2.94 4.26
N GLU A 63 23.88 1.79 4.90
CA GLU A 63 24.86 1.10 5.76
C GLU A 63 26.11 0.72 4.96
N LEU A 64 25.94 0.20 3.74
CA LEU A 64 27.06 -0.09 2.84
C LEU A 64 27.83 1.18 2.43
N ALA A 65 27.13 2.30 2.22
CA ALA A 65 27.79 3.58 1.92
C ALA A 65 28.64 4.07 3.11
N ASP A 66 28.15 3.89 4.34
CA ASP A 66 28.86 4.24 5.57
C ASP A 66 30.09 3.34 5.79
N GLU A 67 29.98 2.04 5.54
CA GLU A 67 31.11 1.10 5.60
C GLU A 67 32.22 1.48 4.60
N ILE A 68 31.84 1.83 3.36
CA ILE A 68 32.80 2.29 2.35
C ILE A 68 33.46 3.59 2.85
N GLU A 69 32.69 4.55 3.34
CA GLU A 69 33.24 5.82 3.86
C GLU A 69 34.24 5.59 5.00
N GLN A 70 33.95 4.67 5.92
CA GLN A 70 34.84 4.28 7.01
C GLN A 70 36.12 3.60 6.51
N HIS A 71 36.01 2.70 5.53
CA HIS A 71 37.17 2.05 4.93
C HIS A 71 38.09 3.04 4.21
N LEU A 72 37.52 3.98 3.44
CA LEU A 72 38.28 5.03 2.76
C LEU A 72 38.97 5.97 3.77
N TRP A 73 38.33 6.24 4.92
CA TRP A 73 38.94 7.02 6.00
C TRP A 73 40.16 6.30 6.59
N GLN A 74 40.07 5.00 6.87
CA GLN A 74 41.19 4.19 7.36
C GLN A 74 42.36 4.16 6.37
N GLN A 75 42.07 3.99 5.07
CA GLN A 75 43.10 4.02 4.03
C GLN A 75 43.79 5.40 3.94
N ARG A 76 43.02 6.48 4.05
CA ARG A 76 43.57 7.85 4.03
C ARG A 76 44.41 8.15 5.26
N ALA A 77 43.98 7.69 6.44
CA ALA A 77 44.77 7.78 7.68
C ALA A 77 46.09 6.98 7.57
N GLY A 78 46.10 5.90 6.80
CA GLY A 78 47.30 5.14 6.43
C GLY A 78 48.17 5.77 5.33
N GLY A 79 47.84 6.98 4.85
CA GLY A 79 48.64 7.71 3.85
C GLY A 79 48.33 7.37 2.39
N ALA A 80 47.29 6.56 2.11
CA ALA A 80 46.90 6.25 0.74
C ALA A 80 46.17 7.43 0.08
N ALA A 81 46.36 7.62 -1.23
CA ALA A 81 45.67 8.62 -2.03
C ALA A 81 44.31 8.08 -2.51
N VAL A 82 43.24 8.38 -1.77
CA VAL A 82 41.89 7.79 -1.96
C VAL A 82 40.94 8.68 -2.79
N TRP A 83 41.45 9.70 -3.48
CA TRP A 83 40.63 10.77 -4.10
C TRP A 83 39.63 10.27 -5.16
N VAL A 84 39.96 9.21 -5.89
CA VAL A 84 39.09 8.65 -6.95
C VAL A 84 37.92 7.86 -6.36
N GLN A 85 38.08 7.29 -5.16
CA GLN A 85 37.07 6.40 -4.56
C GLN A 85 36.07 7.12 -3.65
N ALA A 86 36.35 8.36 -3.25
CA ALA A 86 35.48 9.19 -2.41
C ALA A 86 34.11 9.51 -3.04
N HIS A 87 33.95 9.30 -4.35
CA HIS A 87 32.68 9.48 -5.06
C HIS A 87 31.69 8.34 -4.82
N TRP A 88 32.14 7.10 -4.61
CA TRP A 88 31.29 5.92 -4.49
C TRP A 88 30.25 6.00 -3.37
N PRO A 89 30.58 6.44 -2.13
CA PRO A 89 29.59 6.60 -1.07
C PRO A 89 28.46 7.57 -1.44
N ARG A 90 28.79 8.66 -2.16
CA ARG A 90 27.80 9.64 -2.61
C ARG A 90 26.84 9.04 -3.63
N LEU A 91 27.37 8.25 -4.56
CA LEU A 91 26.59 7.54 -5.58
C LEU A 91 25.65 6.52 -4.95
N CYS A 92 26.13 5.74 -3.97
CA CYS A 92 25.31 4.79 -3.23
C CYS A 92 24.18 5.47 -2.46
N ARG A 93 24.46 6.58 -1.76
CA ARG A 93 23.42 7.38 -1.08
C ARG A 93 22.40 7.93 -2.06
N GLN A 94 22.84 8.44 -3.21
CA GLN A 94 21.94 8.98 -4.23
C GLN A 94 21.02 7.92 -4.82
N VAL A 95 21.56 6.75 -5.19
CA VAL A 95 20.76 5.62 -5.70
C VAL A 95 19.77 5.12 -4.64
N ALA A 96 20.15 5.06 -3.36
CA ALA A 96 19.24 4.66 -2.29
C ALA A 96 18.06 5.63 -2.16
N LEU A 97 18.32 6.94 -2.23
CA LEU A 97 17.29 7.98 -2.16
C LEU A 97 16.38 7.97 -3.39
N ASP A 98 16.95 7.90 -4.59
CA ASP A 98 16.19 7.82 -5.85
C ASP A 98 15.29 6.58 -5.88
N HIS A 99 15.78 5.46 -5.32
CA HIS A 99 14.99 4.23 -5.25
C HIS A 99 13.80 4.36 -4.30
N LEU A 100 13.99 5.00 -3.13
CA LEU A 100 12.92 5.29 -2.18
C LEU A 100 11.90 6.29 -2.77
N GLU A 101 12.36 7.34 -3.46
CA GLU A 101 11.51 8.35 -4.08
C GLU A 101 10.67 7.77 -5.22
N CYS A 102 11.27 6.94 -6.08
CA CYS A 102 10.56 6.24 -7.16
C CYS A 102 9.44 5.33 -6.61
N ILE A 103 9.73 4.55 -5.56
CA ILE A 103 8.72 3.70 -4.92
C ILE A 103 7.59 4.55 -4.33
N ASN A 104 7.94 5.65 -3.66
CA ASN A 104 6.95 6.55 -3.06
C ASN A 104 6.05 7.19 -4.13
N ARG A 105 6.63 7.63 -5.25
CA ARG A 105 5.91 8.20 -6.39
C ARG A 105 4.98 7.17 -7.05
N LEU A 106 5.45 5.94 -7.27
CA LEU A 106 4.61 4.86 -7.80
C LEU A 106 3.43 4.54 -6.89
N MET A 107 3.61 4.59 -5.56
CA MET A 107 2.50 4.42 -4.62
C MET A 107 1.48 5.55 -4.71
N ILE A 108 1.94 6.80 -4.81
CA ILE A 108 1.07 7.98 -4.91
C ILE A 108 0.31 7.98 -6.25
N GLU A 109 0.98 7.75 -7.37
CA GLU A 109 0.33 7.71 -8.69
C GLU A 109 -0.72 6.59 -8.81
N ASP A 110 -0.48 5.39 -8.25
CA ASP A 110 -1.46 4.29 -8.23
C ASP A 110 -2.61 4.53 -7.23
N SER A 111 -2.44 5.44 -6.25
CA SER A 111 -3.53 5.91 -5.38
C SER A 111 -4.41 6.98 -6.03
N MET A 112 -3.86 7.77 -6.95
CA MET A 112 -4.60 8.84 -7.65
C MET A 112 -5.32 8.35 -8.91
N ARG A 113 -4.89 7.22 -9.50
CA ARG A 113 -5.56 6.61 -10.68
C ARG A 113 -6.74 5.69 -10.32
N ARG A 114 -7.01 5.46 -9.04
CA ARG A 114 -8.11 4.61 -8.54
C ARG A 114 -9.14 5.45 -7.82
#